data_AF-A0A923ZA93-F1
#
_entry.id   AF-A0A923ZA93-F1
#
_cell.length_a   1.000
_cell.length_b   1.000
_cell.length_c   1.000
_cell.angle_alpha   90.00
_cell.angle_beta   90.00
_cell.angle_gamma   90.00
#
_symmetry.space_group_name_H-M   'P 1'
#
loop_
_entity.id
_entity.type
_entity.pdbx_description
1 polymer ?
#
loop_
_entity_poly.entity_id
_entity_poly.type
_entity_poly.pdbx_seq_one_letter_code
_entity_poly.pdbx_strand_id
1 'polypeptide(L)'
;MPAIVRSLLENDLYKFTVWQALLHSHPDAQTEYAFVCRNTPAYPLSELQADIERELDYLCTLSFNDNELDYLRSLRYIKSDFVDF
;
A
#
# COMPACT_ATOMS: atom_id res chain seq x y z
N MET A 1 17.62 -9.21 8.42
CA MET A 1 16.28 -9.54 8.96
C MET A 1 15.35 -9.73 7.77
N PRO A 2 14.31 -10.58 7.83
CA PRO A 2 13.32 -10.64 6.76
C PRO A 2 12.58 -9.29 6.67
N ALA A 3 12.15 -8.90 5.47
CA ALA A 3 11.34 -7.71 5.28
C ALA A 3 10.03 -7.77 6.07
N ILE A 4 9.56 -6.61 6.51
CA ILE A 4 8.36 -6.47 7.34
C ILE A 4 7.10 -6.67 6.51
N VAL A 5 6.89 -5.84 5.48
CA VAL A 5 5.80 -5.99 4.50
C VAL A 5 6.29 -6.92 3.40
N ARG A 6 5.54 -7.97 3.07
CA ARG A 6 6.00 -9.03 2.15
C ARG A 6 5.11 -9.20 0.92
N SER A 7 3.94 -8.59 0.93
CA SER A 7 2.98 -8.60 -0.16
C SER A 7 2.23 -7.28 -0.22
N LEU A 8 1.86 -6.85 -1.43
CA LEU A 8 1.00 -5.68 -1.62
C LEU A 8 -0.45 -5.93 -1.14
N LEU A 9 -0.84 -7.19 -0.87
CA LEU A 9 -2.10 -7.53 -0.19
C LEU A 9 -2.04 -7.39 1.34
N GLU A 10 -0.87 -7.18 1.95
CA GLU A 10 -0.74 -6.93 3.39
C GLU A 10 -1.16 -5.48 3.74
N ASN A 11 -2.40 -5.13 3.38
CA ASN A 11 -3.00 -3.82 3.58
C ASN A 11 -4.51 -3.96 3.80
N ASP A 12 -5.15 -2.91 4.28
CA ASP A 12 -6.59 -2.91 4.51
C ASP A 12 -7.36 -2.91 3.18
N LEU A 13 -8.36 -3.79 3.07
CA LEU A 13 -9.20 -3.96 1.88
C LEU A 13 -9.79 -2.64 1.34
N TYR A 14 -10.14 -1.70 2.23
CA TYR A 14 -10.74 -0.42 1.81
C TYR A 14 -9.81 0.42 0.93
N LYS A 15 -8.49 0.20 1.00
CA LYS A 15 -7.53 0.90 0.13
C LYS A 15 -7.76 0.59 -1.34
N PHE A 16 -8.07 -0.68 -1.66
CA PHE A 16 -8.39 -1.09 -3.03
C PHE A 16 -9.73 -0.52 -3.49
N THR A 17 -10.76 -0.56 -2.64
CA THR A 17 -12.08 -0.03 -3.02
C THR A 17 -12.06 1.49 -3.20
N VAL A 18 -11.30 2.22 -2.37
CA VAL A 18 -11.09 3.67 -2.52
C VAL A 18 -10.25 3.98 -3.76
N TRP A 19 -9.16 3.25 -3.98
CA TRP A 19 -8.30 3.45 -5.14
C TRP A 19 -9.05 3.20 -6.44
N GLN A 20 -9.83 2.13 -6.53
CA GLN A 20 -10.70 1.88 -7.68
C GLN A 20 -11.67 3.05 -7.94
N ALA A 21 -12.28 3.60 -6.90
CA ALA A 21 -13.18 4.74 -7.04
C ALA A 21 -12.45 5.99 -7.55
N LEU A 22 -11.24 6.24 -7.05
CA LEU A 22 -10.39 7.35 -7.49
C LEU A 22 -9.91 7.17 -8.93
N LEU A 23 -9.41 5.99 -9.30
CA LEU A 23 -8.95 5.70 -10.66
C LEU A 23 -10.06 5.95 -11.69
N HIS A 24 -11.29 5.52 -11.39
CA HIS A 24 -12.40 5.66 -12.33
C HIS A 24 -13.03 7.06 -12.35
N SER A 25 -13.05 7.78 -11.22
CA SER A 25 -13.76 9.07 -11.12
C SER A 25 -12.84 10.29 -11.23
N HIS A 26 -11.60 10.15 -10.77
CA HIS A 26 -10.62 11.23 -10.60
C HIS A 26 -9.18 10.75 -10.89
N PRO A 27 -8.89 10.22 -12.09
CA PRO A 27 -7.58 9.63 -12.41
C PRO A 27 -6.42 10.62 -12.29
N ASP A 28 -6.68 11.92 -12.48
CA ASP A 28 -5.67 12.98 -12.42
C ASP A 28 -5.55 13.64 -11.03
N ALA A 29 -6.26 13.14 -10.01
CA ALA A 29 -6.22 13.72 -8.69
C ALA A 29 -4.84 13.58 -8.04
N GLN A 30 -4.35 14.68 -7.46
CA GLN A 30 -3.12 14.70 -6.67
C GLN A 30 -3.47 14.81 -5.18
N THR A 31 -2.66 14.16 -4.34
CA THR A 31 -2.86 14.17 -2.88
C THR A 31 -1.53 14.08 -2.15
N GLU A 32 -1.53 14.51 -0.89
CA GLU A 32 -0.38 14.46 0.00
C GLU A 32 -0.75 13.69 1.27
N TYR A 33 0.15 12.82 1.73
CA TYR A 33 0.04 12.12 3.01
C TYR A 33 1.24 12.47 3.89
N ALA A 34 0.98 12.74 5.16
CA ALA A 34 2.02 13.03 6.14
C ALA A 34 1.92 12.06 7.32
N PHE A 35 3.07 11.54 7.76
CA PHE A 35 3.18 10.78 9.00
C PHE A 35 3.07 11.72 10.21
N VAL A 36 2.24 11.34 11.18
CA VAL A 36 2.10 12.07 12.45
C VAL A 36 2.02 11.07 13.62
N CYS A 37 3.02 11.07 14.49
CA CYS A 37 2.94 10.36 15.76
C CYS A 37 2.22 11.25 16.79
N ARG A 38 1.01 10.85 17.21
CA ARG A 38 0.18 11.64 18.15
C ARG A 38 0.55 11.43 19.63
N ASN A 39 1.41 10.44 19.91
CA ASN A 39 1.84 10.08 21.26
C ASN A 39 3.30 10.49 21.48
N THR A 40 3.68 10.65 22.74
CA THR A 40 5.11 10.79 23.11
C THR A 40 5.82 9.46 22.83
N PRO A 41 6.81 9.43 21.92
CA PRO A 41 7.55 8.20 21.64
C PRO A 41 8.52 7.89 22.78
N ALA A 42 8.86 6.61 22.95
CA ALA A 42 9.81 6.18 23.97
C ALA A 42 11.26 6.63 23.69
N TYR A 43 11.56 6.95 22.43
CA TYR A 43 12.85 7.44 21.94
C TYR A 43 12.63 8.28 20.66
N PRO A 44 13.63 9.06 20.20
CA PRO A 44 13.53 9.80 18.95
C PRO A 44 13.32 8.88 17.74
N LEU A 45 12.15 8.95 17.11
CA LEU A 45 11.83 8.07 15.95
C LEU A 45 12.76 8.30 14.74
N SER A 46 13.44 9.44 14.67
CA SER A 46 14.47 9.70 13.66
C SER A 46 15.61 8.68 13.67
N GLU A 47 15.84 8.01 14.80
CA GLU A 47 16.83 6.93 14.91
C GLU A 47 16.48 5.73 14.01
N LEU A 48 15.21 5.57 13.61
CA LEU A 48 14.74 4.51 12.71
C LEU A 48 14.93 4.83 11.22
N GLN A 49 15.46 5.99 10.86
CA GLN A 49 15.48 6.46 9.46
C GLN A 49 16.10 5.41 8.51
N ALA A 50 17.28 4.89 8.82
CA ALA A 50 17.97 3.93 7.96
C ALA A 50 17.20 2.59 7.83
N ASP A 51 16.47 2.18 8.87
CA ASP A 51 15.63 0.99 8.82
C ASP A 51 14.38 1.24 7.98
N ILE A 52 13.74 2.40 8.13
CA ILE A 52 12.56 2.79 7.33
C ILE A 52 12.93 2.90 5.85
N GLU A 53 14.03 3.57 5.51
CA GLU A 53 14.50 3.73 4.12
C GLU A 53 14.74 2.35 3.47
N ARG A 54 15.37 1.41 4.19
CA ARG A 54 15.56 0.04 3.70
C ARG A 54 14.25 -0.70 3.43
N GLU A 55 13.27 -0.59 4.35
CA GLU A 55 11.97 -1.24 4.16
C GLU A 55 11.15 -0.57 3.03
N LEU A 56 11.29 0.75 2.84
CA LEU A 56 10.68 1.47 1.70
C LEU A 56 11.31 1.05 0.37
N ASP A 57 12.64 0.92 0.30
CA ASP A 57 13.33 0.41 -0.88
C ASP A 57 12.84 -1.00 -1.22
N TYR A 58 12.69 -1.87 -0.22
CA TYR A 58 12.13 -3.21 -0.43
C TYR A 58 10.67 -3.16 -0.90
N LEU A 59 9.83 -2.30 -0.31
CA LEU A 59 8.44 -2.14 -0.71
C LEU A 59 8.33 -1.79 -2.21
N CYS A 60 9.22 -0.93 -2.72
CA CYS A 60 9.30 -0.57 -4.13
C CYS A 60 9.70 -1.74 -5.06
N THR A 61 10.21 -2.85 -4.52
CA THR A 61 10.51 -4.06 -5.29
C THR A 61 9.33 -5.03 -5.39
N LEU A 62 8.27 -4.83 -4.61
CA LEU A 62 7.12 -5.73 -4.60
C LEU A 62 6.26 -5.56 -5.86
N SER A 63 5.65 -6.66 -6.28
CA SER A 63 4.65 -6.71 -7.35
C SER A 63 3.62 -7.76 -6.97
N PHE A 64 2.38 -7.57 -7.42
CA PHE A 64 1.37 -8.61 -7.24
C PHE A 64 1.77 -9.88 -7.99
N ASN A 65 1.56 -11.02 -7.36
CA ASN A 65 1.62 -12.31 -8.04
C ASN A 65 0.24 -12.72 -8.57
N ASP A 66 0.21 -13.72 -9.46
CA ASP A 66 -1.03 -14.16 -10.12
C ASP A 66 -2.13 -14.58 -9.12
N ASN A 67 -1.77 -15.28 -8.05
CA ASN A 67 -2.74 -15.72 -7.03
C ASN A 67 -3.34 -14.53 -6.27
N GLU A 68 -2.57 -13.46 -6.05
CA GLU A 68 -3.04 -12.25 -5.39
C GLU A 68 -4.01 -11.47 -6.30
N LEU A 69 -3.71 -11.39 -7.59
CA LEU A 69 -4.59 -10.78 -8.57
C LEU A 69 -5.89 -11.59 -8.71
N ASP A 70 -5.81 -12.92 -8.76
CA ASP A 70 -6.98 -13.80 -8.82
C ASP A 70 -7.87 -13.66 -7.58
N TYR A 71 -7.27 -13.50 -6.40
CA TYR A 71 -8.00 -13.16 -5.20
C TYR A 71 -8.76 -11.83 -5.36
N LEU A 72 -8.10 -10.77 -5.83
CA LEU A 72 -8.77 -9.48 -6.05
C LEU A 72 -9.91 -9.58 -7.07
N ARG A 73 -9.71 -10.31 -8.19
CA ARG A 73 -10.74 -10.55 -9.21
C ARG A 73 -11.95 -11.32 -8.68
N SER A 74 -11.75 -12.17 -7.66
CA SER A 74 -12.85 -12.92 -7.04
C SER A 74 -13.82 -12.03 -6.25
N LEU A 75 -13.41 -10.82 -5.86
CA LEU A 75 -14.22 -9.89 -5.11
C LEU A 75 -15.23 -9.20 -6.05
N ARG A 76 -16.53 -9.53 -5.91
CA ARG A 76 -17.62 -9.04 -6.77
C ARG A 76 -17.72 -7.53 -7.02
N TYR A 77 -17.08 -6.71 -6.17
CA TYR A 77 -17.11 -5.24 -6.21
C TYR A 77 -15.80 -4.64 -6.71
N ILE A 78 -14.79 -5.46 -6.95
CA ILE A 78 -13.56 -5.08 -7.65
C ILE A 78 -13.76 -5.41 -9.13
N LYS A 79 -13.54 -4.42 -9.99
CA LYS A 79 -13.69 -4.56 -11.44
C LYS A 79 -12.37 -5.04 -12.04
N SER A 80 -12.45 -5.81 -13.12
CA SER A 80 -11.27 -6.41 -13.75
C SER A 80 -10.28 -5.37 -14.27
N ASP A 81 -10.78 -4.26 -14.83
CA ASP A 81 -9.95 -3.15 -15.33
C ASP A 81 -9.09 -2.50 -14.23
N PHE A 82 -9.59 -2.43 -13.00
CA PHE A 82 -8.80 -1.97 -11.85
C PHE A 82 -7.70 -2.97 -11.46
N VAL A 83 -7.94 -4.28 -11.61
CA VAL A 83 -6.93 -5.31 -11.31
C VAL A 83 -5.85 -5.38 -12.39
N ASP A 84 -6.20 -5.02 -13.63
CA ASP A 84 -5.30 -5.04 -14.79
C ASP A 84 -4.51 -3.72 -14.96
N PHE A 85 -4.85 -2.67 -14.21
CA PHE A 85 -4.14 -1.37 -14.15
C PHE A 85 -2.83 -1.47 -13.35
#